data_AF-A0A915KEW0-F1
#
_entry.id   AF-A0A915KEW0-F1
#
_cell.length_a   1.000
_cell.length_b   1.000
_cell.length_c   1.000
_cell.angle_alpha   90.00
_cell.angle_beta   90.00
_cell.angle_gamma   90.00
#
_symmetry.space_group_name_H-M   'P 1'
#
loop_
_entity.id
_entity.type
_entity.pdbx_description
1 polymer ?
#
loop_
_entity_poly.entity_id
_entity_poly.type
_entity_poly.pdbx_seq_one_letter_code
_entity_poly.pdbx_strand_id
1 'polypeptide(L)'
;MLTGLKSTLDPAGPFFDCHPDIGLTKNSAQQVQVLHTDFVGLSRYGTNMDRGHIDYYVNKDRGVQPGCPPTTPPVPLVDPFTTFRLVFRIVDLETYKKNYGS
;
A
#
# COMPACT_ATOMS: atom_id res chain seq x y z
N MET A 1 10.68 -19.97 -16.36
CA MET A 1 9.22 -20.16 -16.44
C MET A 1 8.60 -19.63 -15.17
N LEU A 2 7.50 -18.88 -15.26
CA LEU A 2 6.68 -18.55 -14.09
C LEU A 2 5.95 -19.83 -13.65
N THR A 3 5.89 -20.12 -12.36
CA THR A 3 5.24 -21.33 -11.85
C THR A 3 4.11 -20.98 -10.88
N GLY A 4 2.97 -21.65 -11.05
CA GLY A 4 1.91 -21.75 -10.03
C GLY A 4 0.97 -20.54 -9.89
N LEU A 5 0.03 -20.72 -8.96
CA LEU A 5 -0.93 -19.72 -8.50
C LEU A 5 -0.35 -18.99 -7.27
N LYS A 6 -0.40 -17.66 -7.27
CA LYS A 6 -0.05 -16.83 -6.12
C LYS A 6 -1.26 -16.07 -5.62
N SER A 7 -1.70 -16.38 -4.40
CA SER A 7 -2.72 -15.62 -3.69
C SER A 7 -2.03 -14.56 -2.82
N THR A 8 -2.44 -13.29 -2.96
CA THR A 8 -1.85 -12.17 -2.24
C THR A 8 -2.94 -11.41 -1.48
N LEU A 9 -2.65 -11.09 -0.23
CA LEU A 9 -3.59 -10.44 0.68
C LEU A 9 -3.13 -9.00 0.89
N ASP A 10 -3.95 -8.07 0.44
CA ASP A 10 -3.86 -6.63 0.65
C ASP A 10 -2.45 -6.05 0.46
N PRO A 11 -1.89 -6.11 -0.77
CA PRO A 11 -0.53 -5.66 -1.02
C PRO A 11 -0.36 -4.19 -0.61
N ALA A 12 0.76 -3.85 0.03
CA ALA A 12 0.99 -2.49 0.50
C ALA A 12 0.98 -1.47 -0.65
N GLY A 13 0.25 -0.37 -0.46
CA GLY A 13 0.20 0.78 -1.37
C GLY A 13 1.35 1.77 -1.17
N PRO A 14 1.64 2.23 0.09
CA PRO A 14 2.74 3.16 0.34
C PRO A 14 4.05 2.68 -0.27
N PHE A 15 4.77 3.59 -0.93
CA PHE A 15 6.01 3.34 -1.70
C PHE A 15 5.86 2.51 -2.98
N PHE A 16 5.09 1.43 -2.96
CA PHE A 16 4.92 0.54 -4.13
C PHE A 16 3.98 1.10 -5.19
N ASP A 17 3.05 1.98 -4.82
CA ASP A 17 2.14 2.60 -5.77
C ASP A 17 2.82 3.65 -6.66
N CYS A 18 3.86 4.32 -6.14
CA CYS A 18 4.71 5.22 -6.94
C CYS A 18 5.84 4.49 -7.69
N HIS A 19 6.12 3.23 -7.35
CA HIS A 19 7.15 2.41 -8.00
C HIS A 19 6.55 1.04 -8.37
N PRO A 20 5.67 0.99 -9.40
CA PRO A 20 4.89 -0.20 -9.71
C PRO A 20 5.73 -1.38 -10.21
N ASP A 21 6.93 -1.12 -10.71
CA ASP A 21 7.89 -2.08 -11.26
C ASP A 21 8.61 -2.92 -10.19
N ILE A 22 8.76 -2.40 -8.97
CA ILE A 22 9.39 -3.11 -7.84
C ILE A 22 8.38 -3.80 -6.91
N GLY A 23 7.08 -3.54 -7.11
CA GLY A 23 5.99 -4.10 -6.31
C GLY A 23 5.44 -5.42 -6.86
N LEU A 24 4.31 -5.85 -6.28
CA LEU A 24 3.55 -6.98 -6.84
C LEU A 24 3.02 -6.60 -8.23
N THR A 25 3.19 -7.52 -9.19
CA THR A 25 2.61 -7.41 -10.52
C THR A 25 2.08 -8.76 -10.99
N LYS A 26 1.24 -8.76 -12.03
CA LYS A 26 0.78 -9.99 -12.68
C LYS A 26 1.91 -10.92 -13.12
N ASN A 27 3.10 -10.39 -13.40
CA ASN A 27 4.26 -11.18 -13.82
C ASN A 27 4.95 -11.91 -12.67
N SER A 28 4.49 -11.75 -11.42
CA SER A 28 5.08 -12.43 -10.25
C SER A 28 4.81 -13.93 -10.19
N ALA A 29 3.84 -14.45 -10.95
CA ALA A 29 3.52 -15.89 -11.05
C ALA A 29 2.73 -16.17 -12.35
N GLN A 30 2.44 -17.44 -12.64
CA GLN A 30 1.62 -17.80 -13.81
C GLN A 30 0.17 -17.29 -13.67
N GLN A 31 -0.34 -17.27 -12.44
CA GLN A 31 -1.59 -16.61 -12.08
C GLN A 31 -1.43 -15.92 -10.73
N VAL A 32 -1.95 -14.70 -10.61
CA VAL A 32 -1.88 -13.88 -9.39
C VAL A 32 -3.29 -13.44 -9.04
N GLN A 33 -3.74 -13.76 -7.84
CA GLN A 33 -5.04 -13.33 -7.32
C GLN A 33 -4.80 -12.39 -6.14
N VAL A 34 -5.42 -11.22 -6.16
CA VAL A 34 -5.24 -10.18 -5.15
C VAL A 34 -6.55 -9.97 -4.41
N LEU A 35 -6.47 -9.93 -3.08
CA LEU A 35 -7.58 -9.56 -2.22
C LEU A 35 -7.31 -8.17 -1.62
N HIS A 36 -8.11 -7.17 -1.95
CA HIS A 36 -8.01 -5.82 -1.40
C HIS A 36 -9.00 -5.66 -0.26
N THR A 37 -8.50 -5.34 0.93
CA THR A 37 -9.31 -5.18 2.15
C THR A 37 -9.18 -3.80 2.79
N ASP A 38 -8.05 -3.12 2.61
CA ASP A 38 -7.78 -1.77 3.10
C ASP A 38 -7.24 -0.87 1.97
N PHE A 39 -8.09 -0.57 1.00
CA PHE A 39 -7.71 0.14 -0.23
C PHE A 39 -8.44 1.48 -0.42
N VAL A 40 -9.29 1.89 0.55
CA VAL A 40 -10.15 3.07 0.42
C VAL A 40 -9.67 4.20 1.33
N GLY A 41 -9.67 5.42 0.80
CA GLY A 41 -9.35 6.63 1.56
C GLY A 41 -7.88 7.02 1.55
N LEU A 42 -7.57 8.08 2.29
CA LEU A 42 -6.23 8.67 2.39
C LEU A 42 -5.32 7.92 3.38
N SER A 43 -5.91 7.23 4.35
CA SER A 43 -5.19 6.49 5.41
C SER A 43 -5.09 4.99 5.13
N ARG A 44 -5.29 4.56 3.88
CA ARG A 44 -5.19 3.15 3.47
C ARG A 44 -3.76 2.64 3.58
N TYR A 45 -3.58 1.38 3.98
CA TYR A 45 -2.30 0.69 3.89
C TYR A 45 -2.18 -0.16 2.62
N GLY A 46 -3.28 -0.69 2.12
CA GLY A 46 -3.34 -1.47 0.89
C GLY A 46 -3.31 -0.59 -0.37
N THR A 47 -2.81 -1.18 -1.45
CA THR A 47 -2.85 -0.60 -2.78
C THR A 47 -4.30 -0.56 -3.28
N ASN A 48 -4.65 0.51 -3.97
CA ASN A 48 -5.91 0.65 -4.69
C ASN A 48 -5.75 0.45 -6.20
N MET A 49 -4.59 -0.03 -6.63
CA MET A 49 -4.31 -0.37 -8.03
C MET A 49 -4.42 -1.88 -8.23
N ASP A 50 -4.89 -2.28 -9.40
CA ASP A 50 -4.91 -3.68 -9.80
C ASP A 50 -3.46 -4.18 -9.95
N ARG A 51 -3.11 -5.25 -9.20
CA ARG A 51 -1.77 -5.86 -9.22
C ARG A 51 -1.80 -7.30 -9.70
N GLY A 52 -2.98 -7.90 -9.81
CA GLY A 52 -3.19 -9.29 -10.15
C GLY A 52 -3.51 -9.56 -11.62
N HIS A 53 -3.78 -10.84 -11.87
CA HIS A 53 -4.62 -11.25 -12.99
C HIS A 53 -6.11 -11.18 -12.61
N ILE A 54 -6.42 -11.30 -11.32
CA ILE A 54 -7.76 -11.20 -10.74
C ILE A 54 -7.63 -10.41 -9.44
N ASP A 55 -8.40 -9.34 -9.30
CA ASP A 55 -8.35 -8.43 -8.15
C ASP A 55 -9.76 -8.36 -7.52
N TYR A 56 -9.85 -8.82 -6.27
CA TYR A 56 -11.09 -8.87 -5.50
C TYR A 56 -11.14 -7.72 -4.51
N TYR A 57 -12.13 -6.84 -4.66
CA TYR A 57 -12.36 -5.71 -3.76
C TYR A 57 -13.54 -6.01 -2.84
N VAL A 58 -13.27 -6.62 -1.69
CA VAL A 58 -14.32 -7.10 -0.79
C VAL A 58 -14.91 -5.91 -0.01
N ASN A 59 -16.24 -5.84 0.06
CA ASN A 59 -16.97 -4.77 0.76
C ASN A 59 -16.65 -3.34 0.24
N LYS A 60 -16.31 -3.21 -1.05
CA LYS A 60 -15.89 -1.95 -1.68
C LYS A 60 -16.88 -0.80 -1.51
N ASP A 61 -18.16 -1.10 -1.55
CA ASP A 61 -19.26 -0.16 -1.39
C ASP A 61 -19.32 0.47 0.02
N ARG A 62 -18.78 -0.21 1.03
CA ARG A 62 -18.77 0.26 2.44
C ARG A 62 -17.51 1.03 2.81
N GLY A 63 -16.46 0.97 2.00
CA GLY A 63 -15.18 1.62 2.26
C GLY A 63 -14.32 1.00 3.37
N VAL A 64 -14.93 0.40 4.40
CA VAL A 64 -14.24 -0.25 5.53
C VAL A 64 -14.78 -1.67 5.71
N GLN A 65 -13.90 -2.62 6.06
CA GLN A 65 -14.33 -3.99 6.33
C GLN A 65 -15.27 -4.05 7.54
N PRO A 66 -16.33 -4.87 7.50
CA PRO A 66 -17.18 -5.10 8.67
C PRO A 66 -16.37 -5.51 9.90
N GLY A 67 -16.60 -4.84 11.03
CA GLY A 67 -15.88 -5.09 12.29
C GLY A 67 -14.60 -4.27 12.47
N CYS A 68 -14.09 -3.59 11.43
CA CYS A 68 -13.01 -2.62 11.57
C CYS A 68 -13.56 -1.25 12.03
N PRO A 69 -12.79 -0.48 12.83
CA PRO A 69 -13.17 0.88 13.18
C PRO A 69 -13.19 1.78 11.93
N PRO A 70 -14.09 2.78 11.86
CA PRO A 70 -14.14 3.69 10.73
C PRO A 70 -12.82 4.46 10.59
N THR A 71 -12.36 4.67 9.36
CA THR A 71 -11.11 5.38 9.03
C THR A 71 -11.17 6.89 9.30
N THR A 72 -12.24 7.40 9.91
CA THR A 72 -12.34 8.77 10.41
C THR A 72 -11.63 8.90 11.77
N PRO A 73 -10.47 9.55 11.88
CA PRO A 73 -9.97 9.94 13.20
C PRO A 73 -10.90 11.02 13.79
N PRO A 74 -11.22 10.98 15.09
CA PRO A 74 -11.74 12.15 15.78
C PRO A 74 -10.63 13.21 15.92
N VAL A 75 -10.77 14.33 15.20
CA VAL A 75 -10.13 15.66 15.38
C VAL A 75 -8.59 15.79 15.10
N PRO A 76 -8.05 17.02 15.02
CA PRO A 76 -7.70 17.77 13.81
C PRO A 76 -6.32 17.41 13.22
N LEU A 77 -6.23 17.44 11.88
CA LEU A 77 -5.03 17.61 11.01
C LEU A 77 -3.63 17.49 11.66
N VAL A 78 -3.32 16.36 12.29
CA VAL A 78 -1.96 15.81 12.35
C VAL A 78 -2.05 14.41 11.80
N ASP A 79 -2.10 14.39 10.47
CA ASP A 79 -2.05 13.19 9.67
C ASP A 79 -0.73 12.44 10.00
N PRO A 80 -0.80 11.20 10.50
CA PRO A 80 0.40 10.42 10.80
C PRO A 80 1.21 10.08 9.55
N PHE A 81 0.69 10.27 8.32
CA PHE A 81 1.44 10.19 7.06
C PHE A 81 2.23 11.46 6.74
N THR A 82 1.93 12.61 7.34
CA THR A 82 2.82 13.79 7.34
C THR A 82 3.99 13.50 8.27
N THR A 83 3.71 12.87 9.43
CA THR A 83 4.76 12.33 10.30
C THR A 83 5.51 11.17 9.63
N PHE A 84 4.87 10.30 8.85
CA PHE A 84 5.55 9.19 8.15
C PHE A 84 6.33 9.68 6.93
N ARG A 85 5.85 10.69 6.20
CA ARG A 85 6.64 11.40 5.18
C ARG A 85 7.78 12.18 5.81
N LEU A 86 7.61 12.76 7.01
CA LEU A 86 8.70 13.34 7.78
C LEU A 86 9.66 12.27 8.27
N VAL A 87 9.21 11.12 8.79
CA VAL A 87 10.06 10.04 9.28
C VAL A 87 10.81 9.40 8.12
N PHE A 88 10.17 9.11 6.98
CA PHE A 88 10.88 8.64 5.79
C PHE A 88 11.77 9.74 5.19
N ARG A 89 11.36 11.02 5.12
CA ARG A 89 12.26 12.12 4.72
C ARG A 89 13.40 12.34 5.70
N ILE A 90 13.22 12.13 7.00
CA ILE A 90 14.25 12.29 8.03
C ILE A 90 15.21 11.13 7.94
N VAL A 91 14.72 9.89 7.79
CA VAL A 91 15.57 8.72 7.54
C VAL A 91 16.34 8.89 6.23
N ASP A 92 15.72 9.44 5.18
CA ASP A 92 16.38 9.74 3.90
C ASP A 92 17.35 10.94 4.00
N LEU A 93 17.03 12.02 4.72
CA LEU A 93 17.93 13.17 4.94
C LEU A 93 19.15 12.82 5.80
N GLU A 94 18.97 12.05 6.87
CA GLU A 94 20.08 11.57 7.69
C GLU A 94 20.96 10.60 6.91
N THR A 95 20.36 9.72 6.10
CA THR A 95 21.09 8.79 5.23
C THR A 95 21.77 9.52 4.06
N TYR A 96 21.14 10.54 3.47
CA TYR A 96 21.70 11.38 2.41
C TYR A 96 22.83 12.26 2.93
N LYS A 97 22.69 12.92 4.08
CA LYS A 97 23.78 13.69 4.71
C LYS A 97 24.96 12.79 5.07
N LYS A 98 24.68 11.58 5.58
CA LYS A 98 25.72 10.61 5.94
C LYS A 98 26.47 10.04 4.72
N ASN A 99 25.81 9.88 3.57
CA ASN A 99 26.39 9.25 2.38
C ASN A 99 26.86 10.26 1.30
N TYR A 100 26.32 11.47 1.26
CA TYR A 100 26.50 12.44 0.17
C TYR A 100 26.62 13.90 0.63
N GLY A 101 26.57 14.18 1.94
CA GLY A 101 26.73 15.53 2.48
C GLY A 101 28.19 15.93 2.56
N SER A 102 28.64 16.76 1.61
CA SER A 102 29.78 17.68 1.79
C SER A 102 29.29 19.06 2.18
#